data_AF-A0ABD6XMI0-F1
#
_entry.id   AF-A0ABD6XMI0-F1
#
_cell.length_a   1.000
_cell.length_b   1.000
_cell.length_c   1.000
_cell.angle_alpha   90.00
_cell.angle_beta   90.00
_cell.angle_gamma   90.00
#
_symmetry.space_group_name_H-M   'P 1'
#
loop_
_entity.id
_entity.type
_entity.pdbx_description
1 polymer ?
#
loop_
_entity_poly.entity_id
_entity_poly.type
_entity_poly.pdbx_seq_one_letter_code
_entity_poly.pdbx_strand_id
1 'polypeptide(L)'
;MPVIVTFDLSGYETNDHGRIKAMFERYGWEDLGGTSYRYPKLGTTDQPVEDWLNHIVPALMLFRAYFANNKHVTLDRMSIDAHSSSGYNPDTNFGRGVLDGADAASYDPGDPGKFGKKNIVDWLNNIPFPY
;
A
#
# COMPACT_ATOMS: atom_id res chain seq x y z
N MET A 1 -13.46 1.89 -8.53
CA MET A 1 -12.63 2.48 -9.60
C MET A 1 -11.17 2.23 -9.21
N PRO A 2 -10.14 2.54 -10.02
CA PRO A 2 -8.80 2.49 -9.47
C PRO A 2 -8.58 3.66 -8.50
N VAL A 3 -7.85 3.40 -7.44
CA VAL A 3 -7.17 4.41 -6.63
C VAL A 3 -5.80 4.64 -7.26
N ILE A 4 -5.46 5.90 -7.51
CA ILE A 4 -4.16 6.30 -8.03
C ILE A 4 -3.49 7.20 -7.00
N VAL A 5 -2.26 6.85 -6.63
CA VAL A 5 -1.41 7.67 -5.78
C VAL A 5 -0.26 8.17 -6.65
N THR A 6 -0.05 9.49 -6.67
CA THR A 6 1.10 10.10 -7.34
C THR A 6 1.80 11.01 -6.36
N PHE A 7 3.13 11.06 -6.41
CA PHE A 7 3.91 11.91 -5.52
C PHE A 7 5.21 12.41 -6.16
N ASP A 8 5.77 13.47 -5.61
CA ASP A 8 7.08 14.00 -6.00
C ASP A 8 8.03 13.91 -4.82
N LEU A 9 9.26 13.45 -5.07
CA LEU A 9 10.30 13.28 -4.05
C LEU A 9 11.54 14.10 -4.38
N SER A 10 12.26 14.51 -3.34
CA SER A 10 13.61 15.07 -3.44
C SER A 10 14.55 14.46 -2.38
N GLY A 11 15.86 14.52 -2.64
CA GLY A 11 16.89 13.98 -1.74
C GLY A 11 16.98 12.45 -1.67
N TYR A 12 16.32 11.74 -2.59
CA TYR A 12 16.27 10.28 -2.62
C TYR A 12 17.44 9.65 -3.38
N GLU A 13 17.78 8.42 -3.00
CA GLU A 13 18.72 7.57 -3.72
C GLU A 13 18.01 6.47 -4.54
N THR A 14 18.71 5.79 -5.45
CA THR A 14 18.14 4.68 -6.24
C THR A 14 17.51 3.60 -5.36
N ASN A 15 18.09 3.33 -4.19
CA ASN A 15 17.58 2.34 -3.23
C ASN A 15 16.22 2.75 -2.62
N ASP A 16 15.94 4.05 -2.52
CA ASP A 16 14.71 4.55 -1.91
C ASP A 16 13.50 4.30 -2.83
N HIS A 17 13.67 4.47 -4.14
CA HIS A 17 12.66 4.11 -5.13
C HIS A 17 12.30 2.62 -5.08
N GLY A 18 13.30 1.74 -5.00
CA GLY A 18 13.07 0.29 -4.90
C GLY A 18 12.31 -0.09 -3.64
N ARG A 19 12.62 0.55 -2.50
CA ARG A 19 11.91 0.32 -1.23
C ARG A 19 10.45 0.77 -1.29
N ILE A 20 10.19 1.96 -1.81
CA ILE A 20 8.82 2.50 -1.94
C ILE A 20 8.01 1.64 -2.90
N LYS A 21 8.60 1.23 -4.03
CA LYS A 21 7.97 0.32 -4.98
C LYS A 21 7.59 -1.01 -4.33
N ALA A 22 8.55 -1.68 -3.70
CA ALA A 22 8.31 -2.98 -3.10
C ALA A 22 7.32 -2.93 -1.92
N MET A 23 7.26 -1.80 -1.21
CA MET A 23 6.25 -1.52 -0.21
C MET A 23 4.83 -1.45 -0.80
N PHE A 24 4.62 -0.69 -1.88
CA PHE A 24 3.32 -0.60 -2.55
C PHE A 24 2.92 -1.95 -3.16
N GLU A 25 3.84 -2.61 -3.85
CA GLU A 25 3.58 -3.91 -4.48
C GLU A 25 3.20 -5.01 -3.46
N ARG A 26 3.70 -4.93 -2.22
CA ARG A 26 3.33 -5.84 -1.11
C ARG A 26 1.84 -5.81 -0.77
N TYR A 27 1.18 -4.68 -1.05
CA TYR A 27 -0.26 -4.50 -0.87
C TYR A 27 -1.03 -4.58 -2.19
N GLY A 28 -0.42 -5.17 -3.23
CA GLY A 28 -1.09 -5.40 -4.50
C GLY A 28 -1.20 -4.16 -5.38
N TRP A 29 -0.45 -3.09 -5.09
CA TRP A 29 -0.38 -1.95 -6.00
C TRP A 29 0.47 -2.28 -7.23
N GLU A 30 0.18 -1.59 -8.32
CA GLU A 30 0.88 -1.66 -9.60
C GLU A 30 1.61 -0.33 -9.83
N ASP A 31 2.90 -0.40 -10.16
CA ASP A 31 3.71 0.74 -10.57
C ASP A 31 3.29 1.17 -11.99
N LEU A 32 2.79 2.41 -12.13
CA LEU A 32 2.44 3.02 -13.41
C LEU A 32 3.63 3.72 -14.08
N GLY A 33 4.78 3.77 -13.40
CA GLY A 33 5.99 4.45 -13.81
C GLY A 33 6.33 5.62 -12.88
N GLY A 34 7.62 5.77 -12.58
CA GLY A 34 8.14 6.85 -11.75
C GLY A 34 7.65 6.78 -10.30
N THR A 35 6.79 7.72 -9.94
CA THR A 35 6.25 7.91 -8.58
C THR A 35 4.72 7.84 -8.58
N SER A 36 4.16 7.06 -9.50
CA SER A 36 2.71 6.85 -9.65
C SER A 36 2.34 5.38 -9.51
N TYR A 37 1.36 5.10 -8.66
CA TYR A 37 0.94 3.75 -8.30
C TYR A 37 -0.57 3.62 -8.38
N ARG A 38 -1.04 2.46 -8.84
CA ARG A 38 -2.46 2.14 -9.01
C ARG A 38 -2.86 0.96 -8.14
N TYR A 39 -4.06 1.01 -7.59
CA TYR A 39 -4.72 -0.13 -6.98
C TYR A 39 -6.20 -0.18 -7.39
N PRO A 40 -6.80 -1.36 -7.67
CA PRO A 40 -6.15 -2.65 -7.84
C PRO A 40 -5.38 -2.74 -9.17
N LYS A 41 -4.54 -3.78 -9.32
CA LYS A 41 -3.78 -4.04 -10.54
C LYS A 41 -4.70 -4.25 -11.74
N LEU A 42 -4.33 -3.74 -12.90
CA LEU A 42 -5.12 -3.93 -14.11
C LEU A 42 -5.13 -5.41 -14.55
N GLY A 43 -6.30 -5.92 -14.93
CA GLY A 43 -6.44 -7.26 -15.51
C GLY A 43 -6.32 -8.41 -14.51
N THR A 44 -6.34 -8.13 -13.20
CA THR A 44 -6.32 -9.14 -12.14
C THR A 44 -7.73 -9.41 -11.60
N THR A 45 -8.01 -10.66 -11.24
CA THR A 45 -9.33 -11.10 -10.74
C THR A 45 -9.39 -11.27 -9.22
N ASP A 46 -8.25 -11.21 -8.54
CA ASP A 46 -8.10 -11.41 -7.11
C ASP A 46 -8.65 -10.22 -6.29
N GLN A 47 -8.68 -9.02 -6.89
CA GLN A 47 -9.26 -7.81 -6.30
C GLN A 47 -10.04 -6.98 -7.32
N PRO A 48 -11.31 -7.31 -7.58
CA PRO A 48 -12.14 -6.56 -8.54
C PRO A 48 -12.52 -5.16 -8.02
N VAL A 49 -12.38 -4.90 -6.71
CA VAL A 49 -12.81 -3.66 -6.05
C VAL A 49 -11.75 -3.15 -5.06
N GLU A 50 -11.94 -1.90 -4.64
CA GLU A 50 -11.06 -1.23 -3.70
C GLU A 50 -11.19 -1.80 -2.28
N ASP A 51 -10.07 -2.16 -1.67
CA ASP A 51 -10.00 -2.65 -0.28
C ASP A 51 -9.23 -1.65 0.58
N TRP A 52 -9.99 -0.75 1.21
CA TRP A 52 -9.43 0.37 1.93
C TRP A 52 -8.72 -0.05 3.21
N LEU A 53 -9.32 -0.96 3.97
CA LEU A 53 -8.81 -1.33 5.30
C LEU A 53 -7.65 -2.32 5.22
N ASN A 54 -7.58 -3.16 4.18
CA ASN A 54 -6.56 -4.20 4.10
C ASN A 54 -5.37 -3.83 3.21
N HIS A 55 -5.58 -3.07 2.13
CA HIS A 55 -4.50 -2.82 1.15
C HIS A 55 -4.16 -1.33 0.99
N ILE A 56 -5.16 -0.45 0.93
CA ILE A 56 -4.88 0.97 0.67
C ILE A 56 -4.35 1.68 1.91
N VAL A 57 -5.09 1.68 3.03
CA VAL A 57 -4.67 2.35 4.26
C VAL A 57 -3.36 1.78 4.80
N PRO A 58 -3.16 0.45 4.88
CA PRO A 58 -1.88 -0.14 5.26
C PRO A 58 -0.69 0.32 4.40
N ALA A 59 -0.83 0.38 3.08
CA ALA A 59 0.21 0.89 2.20
C ALA A 59 0.53 2.37 2.48
N LEU A 60 -0.50 3.21 2.66
CA LEU A 60 -0.33 4.63 2.98
C LEU A 60 0.29 4.86 4.38
N MET A 61 -0.06 4.01 5.35
CA MET A 61 0.56 4.04 6.67
C MET A 61 2.04 3.67 6.60
N LEU A 62 2.41 2.68 5.79
CA LEU A 62 3.80 2.29 5.61
C LEU A 62 4.58 3.36 4.84
N PHE A 63 3.94 4.02 3.86
CA PHE A 63 4.48 5.19 3.16
C PHE A 63 4.77 6.34 4.12
N ARG A 64 3.82 6.66 5.02
CA ARG A 64 4.05 7.63 6.10
C ARG A 64 5.21 7.21 7.01
N ALA A 65 5.26 5.95 7.41
CA ALA A 65 6.31 5.41 8.27
C ALA A 65 7.69 5.50 7.60
N TYR A 66 7.77 5.33 6.28
CA TYR A 66 8.99 5.47 5.51
C TYR A 66 9.59 6.88 5.67
N PHE A 67 8.85 7.96 5.41
CA PHE A 67 9.36 9.35 5.61
C PHE A 67 9.56 9.71 7.08
N ALA A 68 8.81 9.08 7.99
CA ALA A 68 9.05 9.26 9.42
C ALA A 68 10.46 8.78 9.81
N ASN A 69 10.99 7.75 9.14
CA ASN A 69 12.28 7.12 9.47
C ASN A 69 13.42 7.45 8.49
N ASN A 70 13.14 8.03 7.32
CA ASN A 70 14.13 8.37 6.29
C ASN A 70 14.13 9.89 6.05
N LYS A 71 14.75 10.65 6.96
CA LYS A 71 14.73 12.13 6.96
C LYS A 71 15.50 12.78 5.81
N HIS A 72 16.33 12.03 5.11
CA HIS A 72 17.03 12.50 3.91
C HIS A 72 16.11 12.61 2.70
N VAL A 73 15.02 11.85 2.66
CA VAL A 73 14.02 11.91 1.59
C VAL A 73 12.89 12.87 1.97
N THR A 74 12.59 13.80 1.07
CA THR A 74 11.50 14.76 1.24
C THR A 74 10.35 14.41 0.30
N LEU A 75 9.13 14.39 0.82
CA LEU A 75 7.89 14.30 0.05
C LEU A 75 7.43 15.73 -0.28
N ASP A 76 7.67 16.17 -1.52
CA ASP A 76 7.37 17.54 -1.93
C ASP A 76 5.89 17.72 -2.25
N ARG A 77 5.29 16.72 -2.90
CA ARG A 77 3.87 16.71 -3.27
C ARG A 77 3.32 15.29 -3.25
N MET A 78 2.02 15.19 -2.99
CA MET A 78 1.28 13.94 -3.06
C MET A 78 -0.16 14.23 -3.49
N SER A 79 -0.69 13.41 -4.39
CA SER A 79 -2.10 13.35 -4.73
C SER A 79 -2.60 11.92 -4.59
N ILE A 80 -3.86 11.79 -4.17
CA ILE A 80 -4.61 10.55 -4.21
C ILE A 80 -5.87 10.84 -5.01
N ASP A 81 -6.02 10.20 -6.15
CA ASP A 81 -7.25 10.19 -6.93
C ASP A 81 -8.00 8.89 -6.62
N ALA A 82 -9.20 9.04 -6.07
CA ALA A 82 -10.08 7.95 -5.77
C ALA A 82 -11.53 8.38 -5.95
N HIS A 83 -12.30 7.58 -6.67
CA HIS A 83 -13.75 7.66 -6.69
C HIS A 83 -14.32 6.41 -6.01
N SER A 84 -14.35 6.44 -4.68
CA SER A 84 -14.49 5.25 -3.86
C SER A 84 -15.81 5.19 -3.07
N SER A 85 -16.35 3.99 -2.98
CA SER A 85 -17.27 3.54 -1.94
C SER A 85 -16.87 2.11 -1.61
N SER A 86 -16.39 1.89 -0.38
CA SER A 86 -15.87 0.60 0.07
C SER A 86 -16.49 0.26 1.42
N GLY A 87 -16.69 -1.03 1.67
CA GLY A 87 -17.32 -1.53 2.88
C GLY A 87 -17.48 -3.04 2.80
N TYR A 88 -17.57 -3.66 3.97
CA TYR A 88 -17.84 -5.08 4.10
C TYR A 88 -19.33 -5.28 4.42
N ASN A 89 -20.03 -6.03 3.57
CA ASN A 89 -21.38 -6.50 3.85
C ASN A 89 -21.32 -8.02 4.09
N PRO A 90 -21.50 -8.49 5.35
CA PRO A 90 -21.42 -9.91 5.67
C PRO A 90 -22.58 -10.72 5.06
N ASP A 91 -23.73 -10.10 4.81
CA ASP A 91 -24.91 -10.79 4.29
C ASP A 91 -24.80 -11.10 2.80
N THR A 92 -24.09 -10.24 2.04
CA THR A 92 -23.87 -10.40 0.60
C THR A 92 -22.46 -10.91 0.27
N ASN A 93 -21.61 -11.06 1.29
CA ASN A 93 -20.18 -11.33 1.16
C ASN A 93 -19.47 -10.35 0.19
N PHE A 94 -19.94 -9.11 0.15
CA PHE A 94 -19.35 -8.05 -0.66
C PHE A 94 -18.28 -7.31 0.14
N GLY A 95 -17.11 -7.12 -0.46
CA GLY A 95 -15.94 -6.55 0.21
C GLY A 95 -15.28 -7.54 1.18
N ARG A 96 -14.39 -7.03 2.05
CA ARG A 96 -13.70 -7.82 3.07
C ARG A 96 -13.68 -7.07 4.40
N GLY A 97 -13.86 -7.81 5.49
CA GLY A 97 -13.57 -7.28 6.83
C GLY A 97 -12.07 -7.00 7.00
N VAL A 98 -11.69 -6.49 8.17
CA VAL A 98 -10.27 -6.30 8.51
C VAL A 98 -9.59 -7.67 8.57
N LEU A 99 -8.55 -7.84 7.76
CA LEU A 99 -7.73 -9.05 7.69
C LEU A 99 -6.58 -8.97 8.69
N ASP A 100 -5.99 -10.13 8.98
CA ASP A 100 -4.69 -10.16 9.65
C ASP A 100 -3.59 -9.60 8.73
N GLY A 101 -2.45 -9.27 9.34
CA GLY A 101 -1.33 -8.70 8.60
C GLY A 101 -0.76 -9.63 7.51
N ALA A 102 -0.85 -10.96 7.68
CA ALA A 102 -0.29 -11.93 6.74
C ALA A 102 -1.11 -11.98 5.44
N ASP A 103 -2.43 -11.89 5.57
CA ASP A 103 -3.38 -11.87 4.47
C ASP A 103 -3.39 -10.51 3.75
N ALA A 104 -3.32 -9.41 4.51
CA ALA A 104 -3.24 -8.05 3.98
C ALA A 104 -1.94 -7.77 3.20
N ALA A 105 -0.80 -8.34 3.64
CA ALA A 105 0.52 -8.18 3.01
C ALA A 105 0.92 -9.43 2.18
N SER A 106 -0.04 -10.04 1.49
CA SER A 106 0.14 -11.34 0.83
C SER A 106 0.88 -11.27 -0.52
N TYR A 107 0.84 -10.13 -1.22
CA TYR A 107 1.44 -9.97 -2.56
C TYR A 107 2.95 -9.97 -2.53
N ASP A 108 3.60 -10.58 -3.53
CA ASP A 108 5.04 -10.54 -3.67
C ASP A 108 5.50 -9.40 -4.60
N PRO A 109 6.38 -8.50 -4.13
CA PRO A 109 6.98 -7.44 -4.94
C PRO A 109 8.01 -8.03 -5.90
N GLY A 110 8.23 -7.32 -7.01
CA GLY A 110 9.21 -7.67 -8.01
C GLY A 110 10.65 -7.49 -7.51
N ASP A 111 10.97 -6.33 -6.95
CA ASP A 111 12.32 -6.00 -6.47
C ASP A 111 12.32 -4.87 -5.41
N PRO A 112 12.94 -5.06 -4.22
CA PRO A 112 13.47 -6.32 -3.68
C PRO A 112 12.35 -7.30 -3.32
N GLY A 113 12.46 -8.52 -3.86
CA GLY A 113 11.57 -9.63 -3.53
C GLY A 113 11.50 -9.84 -2.01
N LYS A 114 10.31 -10.18 -1.49
CA LYS A 114 10.08 -10.43 -0.06
C LYS A 114 10.32 -9.23 0.89
N PHE A 115 10.35 -7.99 0.37
CA PHE A 115 10.52 -6.74 1.14
C PHE A 115 9.82 -6.78 2.50
N GLY A 116 10.63 -6.88 3.57
CA GLY A 116 10.22 -6.73 4.96
C GLY A 116 9.02 -7.57 5.42
N LYS A 117 8.61 -8.64 4.71
CA LYS A 117 7.28 -9.27 4.88
C LYS A 117 6.95 -9.57 6.34
N LYS A 118 7.84 -10.29 7.03
CA LYS A 118 7.64 -10.63 8.45
C LYS A 118 7.45 -9.37 9.32
N ASN A 119 8.30 -8.36 9.15
CA ASN A 119 8.23 -7.13 9.93
C ASN A 119 6.95 -6.33 9.63
N ILE A 120 6.48 -6.35 8.38
CA ILE A 120 5.23 -5.70 7.98
C ILE A 120 4.03 -6.40 8.61
N VAL A 121 4.01 -7.73 8.60
CA VAL A 121 2.96 -8.53 9.26
C VAL A 121 2.95 -8.24 10.76
N ASP A 122 4.11 -8.30 11.40
CA ASP A 122 4.24 -8.02 12.83
C ASP A 122 3.82 -6.57 13.13
N TRP A 123 4.19 -5.61 12.30
CA TRP A 123 3.79 -4.21 12.46
C TRP A 123 2.29 -4.01 12.34
N LEU A 124 1.64 -4.55 11.30
CA LEU A 124 0.19 -4.43 11.10
C LEU A 124 -0.62 -5.03 12.25
N ASN A 125 -0.22 -6.22 12.71
CA ASN A 125 -0.89 -6.91 13.81
C ASN A 125 -0.74 -6.20 15.17
N ASN A 126 0.20 -5.27 15.28
CA ASN A 126 0.53 -4.57 16.52
C ASN A 126 0.35 -3.05 16.41
N ILE A 127 -0.51 -2.56 15.51
CA ILE A 127 -0.89 -1.14 15.49
C ILE A 127 -1.78 -0.88 16.72
N PRO A 128 -1.31 -0.12 17.72
CA PRO A 128 -2.08 0.09 18.94
C PRO A 128 -3.28 1.00 18.66
N PHE A 129 -4.44 0.65 19.21
CA PHE A 129 -5.50 1.62 19.41
C PHE A 129 -5.09 2.52 20.60
N PRO A 130 -5.04 3.85 20.45
CA PRO A 130 -4.39 4.74 21.41
C PRO A 130 -5.21 5.02 22.68
N TYR A 131 -6.01 4.06 23.16
CA TYR A 131 -6.87 4.18 24.35
C TYR A 131 -6.90 2.91 25.18
#